data_AF-A0A9X4E2Z1-F1
#
_entry.id   AF-A0A9X4E2Z1-F1
#
_cell.length_a   1.000
_cell.length_b   1.000
_cell.length_c   1.000
_cell.angle_alpha   90.00
_cell.angle_beta   90.00
_cell.angle_gamma   90.00
#
_symmetry.space_group_name_H-M   'P 1'
#
loop_
_entity.id
_entity.type
_entity.pdbx_description
1 polymer ?
#
loop_
_entity_poly.entity_id
_entity_poly.type
_entity_poly.pdbx_seq_one_letter_code
_entity_poly.pdbx_strand_id
1 'polypeptide(L)' 'MTAKNLDPLIYEFETEQGATEYGVWLSEKIERVLSGNSLPVSHEEVVARSAVRREELLRLST' A
#
# COMPACT_ATOMS: atom_id res chain seq x y z
N MET A 1 -27.14 -1.83 -7.48
CA MET A 1 -27.20 -2.56 -6.20
C MET A 1 -26.45 -1.72 -5.18
N THR A 2 -27.09 -1.29 -4.10
CA THR A 2 -26.43 -0.55 -3.01
C THR A 2 -25.51 -1.50 -2.25
N ALA A 3 -24.22 -1.16 -2.14
CA ALA A 3 -23.25 -1.95 -1.39
C ALA A 3 -23.71 -2.11 0.06
N LYS A 4 -23.59 -3.31 0.61
CA LYS A 4 -23.90 -3.56 2.02
C LYS A 4 -22.83 -2.91 2.89
N ASN A 5 -23.26 -2.12 3.86
CA ASN A 5 -22.37 -1.53 4.85
C ASN A 5 -21.88 -2.62 5.81
N LEU A 6 -20.60 -2.57 6.15
CA LEU A 6 -19.94 -3.45 7.10
C LEU A 6 -19.90 -2.84 8.50
N ASP A 7 -19.79 -3.69 9.52
CA ASP A 7 -19.61 -3.25 10.91
C ASP A 7 -18.17 -2.75 11.10
N PRO A 8 -17.97 -1.47 11.48
CA PRO A 8 -16.64 -0.88 11.64
C PRO A 8 -15.84 -1.46 12.83
N LEU A 9 -16.48 -2.20 13.74
CA LEU A 9 -15.78 -2.91 14.82
C LEU A 9 -15.17 -4.24 14.36
N ILE A 10 -15.64 -4.77 13.23
CA ILE A 10 -15.18 -6.04 12.65
C ILE A 10 -14.31 -5.78 11.42
N TYR A 11 -14.67 -4.79 10.61
CA TYR A 11 -14.03 -4.50 9.33
C TYR A 11 -13.51 -3.06 9.27
N GLU A 12 -12.34 -2.89 8.66
CA GLU A 12 -11.75 -1.57 8.40
C GLU A 12 -12.38 -0.84 7.19
N PHE A 13 -13.23 -1.53 6.42
CA PHE A 13 -13.90 -1.00 5.24
C PHE A 13 -15.36 -0.68 5.54
N GLU A 14 -15.86 0.42 4.97
CA GLU A 14 -17.26 0.81 5.11
C GLU A 14 -18.23 -0.15 4.39
N THR A 15 -17.79 -0.78 3.30
CA THR A 15 -18.64 -1.63 2.45
C THR A 15 -17.97 -2.92 2.03
N GLU A 16 -18.78 -3.97 1.80
CA GLU A 16 -18.32 -5.24 1.21
C GLU A 16 -17.63 -5.03 -0.14
N GLN A 17 -18.15 -4.10 -0.94
CA GLN A 17 -17.57 -3.76 -2.24
C GLN A 17 -16.15 -3.19 -2.07
N GLY A 18 -15.96 -2.22 -1.17
CA GLY A 18 -14.65 -1.63 -0.92
C GLY A 18 -13.62 -2.65 -0.41
N ALA A 19 -14.04 -3.56 0.47
CA ALA A 19 -13.19 -4.65 0.94
C ALA A 19 -12.77 -5.61 -0.21
N THR A 20 -13.71 -5.90 -1.12
CA THR A 20 -13.44 -6.75 -2.29
C THR A 20 -12.49 -6.08 -3.27
N GLU A 21 -12.71 -4.80 -3.58
CA GLU A 21 -11.85 -4.02 -4.46
C GLU A 21 -10.41 -3.92 -3.92
N TYR A 22 -10.27 -3.73 -2.60
CA TYR A 22 -8.96 -3.76 -1.95
C TYR A 22 -8.29 -5.14 -2.07
N GLY A 23 -9.04 -6.22 -1.85
CA GLY A 23 -8.53 -7.58 -1.98
C GLY A 23 -7.99 -7.90 -3.38
N VAL A 24 -8.70 -7.46 -4.42
CA VAL A 24 -8.25 -7.59 -5.82
C VAL A 24 -6.96 -6.81 -6.03
N TRP A 25 -6.93 -5.54 -5.65
CA TRP A 25 -5.74 -4.70 -5.78
C TRP A 25 -4.52 -5.26 -5.04
N LEU A 26 -4.70 -5.74 -3.81
CA LEU A 26 -3.61 -6.27 -3.00
C LEU A 26 -3.04 -7.55 -3.63
N SER A 27 -3.91 -8.43 -4.13
CA SER A 27 -3.50 -9.67 -4.80
C SER A 27 -2.68 -9.36 -6.06
N GLU A 28 -3.16 -8.45 -6.91
CA GLU A 28 -2.41 -8.02 -8.10
C GLU A 28 -1.08 -7.36 -7.75
N LYS A 29 -1.03 -6.56 -6.68
CA LYS A 29 0.21 -5.93 -6.21
C LYS A 29 1.22 -6.99 -5.75
N ILE A 30 0.78 -7.99 -5.00
CA ILE A 30 1.62 -9.10 -4.54
C ILE A 30 2.15 -9.89 -5.73
N GLU A 31 1.27 -10.27 -6.67
CA GLU A 31 1.66 -10.99 -7.87
C GLU A 31 2.71 -10.23 -8.68
N ARG A 32 2.54 -8.92 -8.88
CA ARG A 32 3.54 -8.08 -9.58
C ARG A 32 4.90 -8.07 -8.88
N VAL A 33 4.92 -8.07 -7.55
CA VAL A 33 6.18 -8.09 -6.78
C VAL A 33 6.84 -9.46 -6.86
N LEU A 34 6.06 -10.54 -6.68
CA LEU A 34 6.59 -11.91 -6.66
C LEU A 34 7.01 -12.40 -8.05
N SER A 35 6.33 -11.95 -9.11
CA SER A 35 6.69 -12.26 -10.50
C SER A 35 7.78 -11.34 -11.05
N GLY A 36 8.14 -10.27 -10.32
CA GLY A 36 9.20 -9.34 -10.70
C GLY A 36 10.60 -9.91 -10.44
N ASN A 37 11.58 -9.45 -11.22
CA ASN A 37 13.00 -9.80 -11.03
C ASN A 37 13.74 -8.86 -10.06
N SER A 38 13.02 -8.19 -9.16
CA SER A 38 13.66 -7.30 -8.20
C SER A 38 14.34 -8.09 -7.09
N LEU A 39 15.59 -7.74 -6.80
CA LEU A 39 16.30 -8.28 -5.65
C LEU A 39 15.79 -7.62 -4.34
N PRO A 40 15.70 -8.38 -3.23
CA PRO A 40 15.46 -7.81 -1.93
C PRO A 40 16.49 -6.73 -1.60
N VAL A 41 16.02 -5.64 -0.99
CA VAL A 41 16.86 -4.53 -0.53
C VAL A 41 17.05 -4.66 0.98
N SER A 42 18.25 -4.39 1.50
CA SER A 42 18.49 -4.45 2.94
C SER A 42 17.72 -3.35 3.68
N HIS A 43 17.49 -3.55 4.97
CA HIS A 43 16.80 -2.55 5.79
C HIS A 43 17.54 -1.20 5.81
N GLU A 44 18.88 -1.24 5.93
CA GLU A 44 19.74 -0.05 5.98
C GLU A 44 19.64 0.77 4.69
N GLU A 45 19.63 0.10 3.54
CA GLU A 45 19.47 0.74 2.24
C GLU A 45 18.06 1.35 2.08
N VAL A 46 17.02 0.68 2.57
CA VAL A 46 15.66 1.25 2.60
C VAL A 46 15.62 2.53 3.45
N VAL A 47 16.21 2.51 4.65
CA VAL A 47 16.27 3.68 5.55
C VAL A 47 17.03 4.83 4.90
N ALA A 48 18.18 4.55 4.27
CA ALA A 48 18.97 5.57 3.57
C ALA A 48 18.17 6.23 2.45
N ARG A 49 17.49 5.45 1.61
CA ARG A 49 16.63 5.99 0.53
C ARG A 49 15.47 6.81 1.07
N SER A 50 14.83 6.36 2.15
CA SER A 50 13.75 7.11 2.80
C SER A 50 14.21 8.44 3.38
N ALA A 51 15.42 8.51 3.95
CA ALA A 51 15.99 9.75 4.47
C ALA A 51 16.22 10.78 3.36
N VAL A 52 16.83 10.37 2.25
CA VAL A 52 17.03 11.23 1.06
C VAL A 52 15.68 11.73 0.54
N ARG A 53 14.70 10.83 0.38
CA ARG A 53 13.38 11.22 -0.12
C ARG A 53 12.67 12.22 0.79
N ARG A 54 12.81 12.07 2.10
CA ARG A 54 12.22 13.00 3.07
C ARG A 54 12.84 14.39 2.97
N GLU A 55 14.16 14.49 2.82
CA GLU A 55 14.85 15.76 2.64
C GLU A 55 14.40 16.48 1.36
N GLU A 56 14.27 15.76 0.24
CA GLU A 56 13.76 16.31 -1.02
C GLU A 56 12.37 16.94 -0.85
N LEU A 57 11.46 16.24 -0.16
CA LEU A 57 10.10 16.71 0.07
C LEU A 57 10.07 17.97 0.94
N LEU A 58 10.91 18.05 1.97
CA LEU A 58 11.01 19.24 2.84
C LEU A 58 11.56 20.46 2.08
N ARG A 59 12.52 20.24 1.18
CA ARG A 59 13.07 21.32 0.35
C ARG A 59 12.06 21.85 -0.67
N LEU A 60 11.17 20.99 -1.19
CA LEU A 60 10.11 21.41 -2.12
C LEU A 60 8.94 22.12 -1.43
N SER A 61 8.81 22.00 -0.11
CA SER A 61 7.75 22.64 0.67
C SER A 61 8.14 24.00 1.28
N THR A 62 9.35 24.49 1.01
CA THR A 62 9.88 25.77 1.51
C THR A 62 10.06 26.74 0.35
#